data_AF-A0A2P6PNS5-F1
#
_entry.id   AF-A0A2P6PNS5-F1
#
_cell.length_a   1.000
_cell.length_b   1.000
_cell.length_c   1.000
_cell.angle_alpha   90.00
_cell.angle_beta   90.00
_cell.angle_gamma   90.00
#
_symmetry.space_group_name_H-M   'P 1'
#
loop_
_entity.id
_entity.type
_entity.pdbx_description
1 polymer ?
#
loop_
_entity_poly.entity_id
_entity_poly.type
_entity_poly.pdbx_seq_one_letter_code
_entity_poly.pdbx_strand_id
1 'polypeptide(L)'
;MKVLDRKKNIFKLSQGEYVAAESIESKYLQCPLITLIWVHGNSFESFLVAVVVPDRKALEDWAAEHHLTDDYKSLCQNMKLRGFELLKAVHLEPNPFDIERDLMTPTFNLKRPQLLKYYKDRVEKLYSEAKGGKV
;
A
#
# COMPACT_ATOMS: atom_id res chain seq x y z
N MET A 1 -0.86 23.84 -7.21
CA MET A 1 0.34 23.30 -7.88
C MET A 1 -0.06 21.94 -8.47
N LYS A 2 -0.32 21.84 -9.79
CA LYS A 2 -0.74 20.57 -10.43
C LYS A 2 0.51 19.75 -10.73
N VAL A 3 0.81 18.78 -9.88
CA VAL A 3 1.86 17.79 -10.17
C VAL A 3 1.34 16.94 -11.33
N LEU A 4 1.96 17.09 -12.50
CA LEU A 4 1.75 16.25 -13.67
C LEU A 4 2.27 14.85 -13.33
N ASP A 5 1.34 13.94 -13.09
CA ASP A 5 1.57 12.52 -12.84
C ASP A 5 2.42 11.93 -13.98
N ARG A 6 3.49 11.21 -13.66
CA ARG A 6 4.35 10.63 -14.70
C ARG A 6 3.54 9.53 -15.40
N LYS A 7 3.37 9.65 -16.71
CA LYS A 7 2.63 8.75 -17.62
C LYS A 7 2.88 7.23 -17.43
N LYS A 8 3.92 6.84 -16.68
CA LYS A 8 4.31 5.46 -16.39
C LYS A 8 3.59 4.83 -15.17
N ASN A 9 2.91 5.61 -14.32
CA ASN A 9 2.30 5.11 -13.08
C ASN A 9 0.76 5.20 -13.06
N ILE A 10 0.13 5.26 -14.24
CA ILE A 10 -1.32 5.30 -14.40
C ILE A 10 -1.82 3.88 -14.71
N PHE A 11 -2.72 3.37 -13.89
CA PHE A 11 -3.39 2.09 -14.07
C PHE A 11 -4.76 2.30 -14.70
N LYS A 12 -5.12 1.48 -15.69
CA LYS A 12 -6.47 1.44 -16.24
C LYS A 12 -7.22 0.30 -15.56
N LEU A 13 -8.27 0.61 -14.81
CA LEU A 13 -9.13 -0.39 -14.16
C LEU A 13 -10.08 -1.04 -15.17
N SER A 14 -10.63 -2.21 -14.82
CA SER A 14 -11.58 -2.92 -15.68
C SER A 14 -12.86 -2.12 -15.96
N GLN A 15 -13.21 -1.19 -15.07
CA GLN A 15 -14.33 -0.25 -15.24
C GLN A 15 -14.08 0.83 -16.31
N GLY A 16 -12.85 0.95 -16.84
CA GLY A 16 -12.45 1.98 -17.80
C GLY A 16 -11.90 3.26 -17.18
N GLU A 17 -11.83 3.36 -15.85
CA GLU A 17 -11.21 4.47 -15.14
C GLU A 17 -9.68 4.41 -15.18
N TYR A 18 -9.04 5.57 -15.26
CA TYR A 18 -7.59 5.72 -15.19
C TYR A 18 -7.18 6.28 -13.84
N VAL A 19 -6.39 5.53 -13.09
CA VAL A 19 -5.99 5.88 -11.74
C VAL A 19 -4.48 6.03 -11.66
N ALA A 20 -4.05 7.21 -11.23
CA ALA A 20 -2.67 7.50 -10.92
C ALA A 20 -2.30 6.95 -9.54
N ALA A 21 -1.41 5.97 -9.49
CA ALA A 21 -0.95 5.41 -8.21
C ALA A 21 -0.16 6.44 -7.39
N GLU A 22 0.68 7.26 -8.02
CA GLU A 22 1.46 8.30 -7.33
C GLU A 22 0.56 9.32 -6.62
N SER A 23 -0.56 9.69 -7.24
CA SER A 23 -1.55 10.58 -6.64
C SER A 23 -2.19 10.00 -5.37
N ILE A 24 -2.43 8.69 -5.34
CA ILE A 24 -2.96 8.00 -4.15
C ILE A 24 -1.88 7.86 -3.09
N GLU A 25 -0.69 7.38 -3.47
CA GLU A 25 0.48 7.25 -2.60
C GLU A 25 0.79 8.58 -1.90
N SER A 26 0.82 9.68 -2.66
CA SER A 26 1.08 11.02 -2.13
C SER A 26 0.06 11.49 -1.11
N LYS A 27 -1.21 11.08 -1.22
CA LYS A 27 -2.24 11.40 -0.23
C LYS A 27 -2.04 10.60 1.06
N TYR A 28 -1.74 9.32 0.96
CA TYR A 28 -1.46 8.48 2.12
C TYR A 28 -0.16 8.90 2.83
N LEU A 29 0.85 9.35 2.09
CA LEU A 29 2.08 9.90 2.68
C LEU A 29 1.86 11.19 3.48
N GLN A 30 0.68 11.84 3.39
CA GLN A 30 0.34 12.93 4.31
C GLN A 30 -0.07 12.44 5.69
N CYS A 31 -0.40 11.16 5.84
CA CYS A 31 -0.68 10.56 7.14
C CYS A 31 0.64 10.33 7.88
N PRO A 32 0.82 10.84 9.12
CA PRO A 32 2.06 10.68 9.88
C PRO A 32 2.33 9.21 10.28
N LEU A 33 1.32 8.35 10.18
CA LEU A 33 1.44 6.92 10.47
C LEU A 33 2.14 6.14 9.35
N ILE A 34 2.30 6.72 8.15
CA ILE A 34 2.77 6.01 6.96
C ILE A 34 4.16 6.53 6.58
N THR A 35 5.16 5.65 6.61
CA THR A 35 6.52 5.97 6.15
C THR A 35 6.63 5.79 4.63
N LEU A 36 6.15 4.65 4.11
CA LEU A 36 6.21 4.32 2.68
C LEU A 36 4.92 3.67 2.24
N ILE A 37 4.57 3.85 0.97
CA ILE A 37 3.41 3.20 0.37
C ILE A 37 3.71 2.86 -1.09
N TRP A 38 3.30 1.66 -1.49
CA TRP A 38 3.34 1.19 -2.85
C TRP A 38 1.94 0.75 -3.26
N VAL A 39 1.32 1.48 -4.20
CA VAL A 39 0.03 1.15 -4.78
C VAL A 39 0.24 0.34 -6.05
N HIS A 40 -0.53 -0.74 -6.17
CA HIS A 40 -0.57 -1.60 -7.33
C HIS A 40 -1.99 -1.71 -7.88
N GLY A 41 -2.09 -1.57 -9.20
CA GLY A 41 -3.32 -1.77 -9.94
C GLY A 41 -3.20 -2.88 -10.96
N ASN A 42 -4.22 -3.72 -11.01
CA ASN A 42 -4.39 -4.75 -12.02
C ASN A 42 -5.51 -4.35 -12.97
N SER A 43 -5.25 -4.36 -14.28
CA SER A 43 -6.23 -3.99 -15.31
C SER A 43 -7.44 -4.90 -15.40
N PHE A 44 -7.33 -6.13 -14.87
CA PHE A 44 -8.44 -7.07 -14.77
C PHE A 44 -9.35 -6.79 -13.57
N GLU A 45 -8.92 -5.90 -12.68
CA GLU A 45 -9.61 -5.62 -11.42
C GLU A 45 -10.25 -4.23 -11.45
N SER A 46 -11.37 -4.12 -10.74
CA SER A 46 -12.12 -2.88 -10.61
C SER A 46 -11.68 -2.03 -9.42
N PHE A 47 -10.60 -2.43 -8.74
CA PHE A 47 -10.07 -1.80 -7.54
C PHE A 47 -8.54 -1.98 -7.47
N LEU A 48 -7.93 -1.20 -6.59
CA LEU A 48 -6.49 -1.18 -6.32
C LEU A 48 -6.19 -1.85 -4.98
N VAL A 49 -4.95 -2.31 -4.87
CA VAL A 49 -4.37 -2.78 -3.61
C VAL A 49 -3.08 -2.03 -3.32
N ALA A 50 -2.69 -1.94 -2.05
CA ALA A 50 -1.43 -1.31 -1.69
C ALA A 50 -0.69 -2.07 -0.60
N VAL A 51 0.63 -1.92 -0.60
CA VAL A 51 1.51 -2.29 0.50
C VAL A 51 1.97 -1.00 1.17
N VAL A 52 1.72 -0.90 2.47
CA VAL A 52 2.00 0.28 3.28
C VAL A 52 2.99 -0.12 4.36
N VAL A 53 4.05 0.66 4.53
CA VAL A 53 4.99 0.53 5.64
C VAL A 53 4.62 1.61 6.66
N PRO A 54 3.96 1.25 7.78
CA PRO A 54 3.68 2.20 8.83
C PRO A 54 4.94 2.47 9.66
N ASP A 55 5.05 3.70 10.16
CA ASP A 55 6.12 4.04 11.09
C ASP A 55 5.87 3.31 12.41
N ARG A 56 6.91 2.65 12.95
CA ARG A 56 6.78 1.87 14.17
C ARG A 56 6.30 2.73 15.33
N LYS A 57 6.94 3.88 15.54
CA LYS A 57 6.65 4.74 16.67
C LYS A 57 5.27 5.37 16.51
N ALA A 58 4.96 5.90 15.33
CA ALA A 58 3.66 6.52 15.08
C ALA A 58 2.50 5.51 15.18
N LEU A 59 2.70 4.26 14.75
CA LEU A 59 1.70 3.20 14.90
C LEU A 59 1.51 2.79 16.37
N GLU A 60 2.60 2.68 17.14
CA GLU A 60 2.56 2.40 18.58
C GLU A 60 1.84 3.53 19.34
N ASP A 61 2.12 4.79 19.02
CA ASP A 61 1.42 5.96 19.57
C ASP A 61 -0.08 5.92 19.24
N TRP A 62 -0.45 5.68 17.97
CA TRP A 62 -1.85 5.56 17.56
C TRP A 62 -2.56 4.39 18.24
N ALA A 63 -1.89 3.25 18.37
CA ALA A 63 -2.42 2.09 19.07
C ALA A 63 -2.67 2.40 20.55
N ALA A 64 -1.74 3.10 21.21
CA ALA A 64 -1.90 3.54 22.58
C ALA A 64 -3.09 4.49 22.76
N GLU A 65 -3.30 5.44 21.82
CA GLU A 65 -4.46 6.34 21.82
C GLU A 65 -5.79 5.59 21.62
N HIS A 66 -5.78 4.50 20.85
CA HIS A 66 -6.95 3.67 20.59
C HIS A 66 -7.12 2.49 21.56
N HIS A 67 -6.32 2.44 22.64
CA HIS A 67 -6.29 1.35 23.63
C HIS A 67 -6.01 -0.04 23.05
N LEU A 68 -5.32 -0.10 21.91
CA LEU A 68 -4.83 -1.34 21.32
C LEU A 68 -3.51 -1.70 21.99
N THR A 69 -3.48 -2.83 22.69
CA THR A 69 -2.29 -3.37 23.38
C THR A 69 -1.57 -4.43 22.55
N ASP A 70 -1.94 -4.56 21.28
CA ASP A 70 -1.36 -5.51 20.35
C ASP A 70 0.09 -5.14 19.99
N ASP A 71 0.92 -6.16 19.77
CA ASP A 71 2.26 -6.00 19.20
C ASP A 71 2.21 -5.28 17.84
N TYR A 72 3.25 -4.51 17.49
CA TYR A 72 3.39 -3.81 16.20
C TYR A 72 3.04 -4.71 15.01
N LYS A 73 3.50 -5.96 15.02
CA LYS A 73 3.22 -6.93 13.95
C LYS A 73 1.74 -7.34 13.90
N SER A 74 1.09 -7.48 15.05
CA SER A 74 -0.33 -7.78 15.16
C SER A 74 -1.19 -6.58 14.73
N LEU A 75 -0.80 -5.36 15.10
CA LEU A 75 -1.42 -4.12 14.64
C LEU A 75 -1.39 -4.02 13.11
N CYS A 76 -0.24 -4.30 12.49
CA CYS A 76 -0.11 -4.35 11.03
C CYS A 76 -1.04 -5.40 10.39
N GLN A 77 -1.29 -6.54 11.05
CA GLN A 77 -2.18 -7.56 10.50
C GLN A 77 -3.66 -7.24 10.70
N ASN A 78 -4.01 -6.60 11.82
CA ASN A 78 -5.39 -6.34 12.21
C ASN A 78 -5.95 -5.03 11.65
N MET A 79 -5.09 -4.05 11.34
CA MET A 79 -5.53 -2.77 10.79
C MET A 79 -5.90 -2.90 9.30
N LYS A 80 -7.16 -2.58 9.01
CA LYS A 80 -7.65 -2.38 7.66
C LYS A 80 -7.80 -0.88 7.43
N LEU A 81 -6.94 -0.28 6.61
CA LEU A 81 -7.12 1.10 6.17
C LEU A 81 -8.37 1.15 5.28
N ARG A 82 -9.48 1.63 5.84
CA ARG A 82 -10.68 1.99 5.08
C ARG A 82 -10.65 3.49 4.89
N GLY A 83 -10.55 3.95 3.65
CA GLY A 83 -10.48 5.39 3.42
C GLY A 83 -10.50 5.84 1.98
N PHE A 84 -10.33 4.93 1.01
CA PHE A 84 -10.37 5.29 -0.40
C PHE A 84 -11.29 4.35 -1.15
N GLU A 85 -12.25 4.92 -1.88
CA GLU A 85 -13.22 4.19 -2.70
C GLU A 85 -12.55 3.23 -3.69
N LEU A 86 -11.34 3.58 -4.16
CA LEU A 86 -10.57 2.78 -5.11
C LEU A 86 -9.63 1.76 -4.45
N LEU A 87 -9.16 1.98 -3.22
CA LEU A 87 -8.21 1.10 -2.55
C LEU A 87 -8.98 0.14 -1.64
N LYS A 88 -9.21 -1.08 -2.13
CA LYS A 88 -10.11 -2.03 -1.45
C LYS A 88 -9.42 -2.88 -0.41
N ALA A 89 -8.13 -3.16 -0.60
CA ALA A 89 -7.32 -3.92 0.35
C ALA A 89 -5.92 -3.35 0.47
N VAL A 90 -5.38 -3.41 1.67
CA VAL A 90 -4.03 -2.98 1.99
C VAL A 90 -3.32 -4.03 2.80
N HIS A 91 -2.02 -4.14 2.60
CA HIS A 91 -1.14 -4.90 3.45
C HIS A 91 -0.22 -3.95 4.20
N LEU A 92 -0.24 -4.00 5.53
CA LEU A 92 0.76 -3.30 6.32
C LEU A 92 1.99 -4.20 6.44
N GLU A 93 3.08 -3.75 5.84
CA GLU A 93 4.37 -4.41 5.91
C GLU A 93 5.12 -3.86 7.13
N PRO A 94 5.45 -4.72 8.11
CA PRO A 94 6.19 -4.30 9.30
C PRO A 94 7.67 -3.97 9.01
N ASN A 95 8.23 -4.47 7.90
CA ASN A 95 9.62 -4.19 7.54
C ASN A 95 9.70 -3.11 6.44
N PRO A 96 10.51 -2.06 6.61
CA PRO A 96 10.66 -1.06 5.56
C PRO A 96 11.20 -1.66 4.26
N PHE A 97 10.95 -0.94 3.16
CA PHE A 97 11.51 -1.31 1.86
C PHE A 97 13.01 -1.00 1.85
N ASP A 98 13.82 -2.05 1.94
CA ASP A 98 15.27 -1.93 2.02
C ASP A 98 15.94 -2.07 0.64
N ILE A 99 17.10 -1.42 0.51
CA ILE A 99 17.99 -1.55 -0.65
C ILE A 99 18.55 -2.98 -0.72
N GLU A 100 18.79 -3.62 0.42
CA GLU A 100 19.31 -4.99 0.51
C GLU A 100 18.38 -6.03 -0.14
N ARG A 101 17.07 -5.78 -0.11
CA ARG A 101 16.06 -6.64 -0.76
C ARG A 101 15.82 -6.25 -2.23
N ASP A 102 16.61 -5.32 -2.76
CA ASP A 102 16.46 -4.69 -4.08
C ASP A 102 15.07 -4.06 -4.31
N LEU A 103 14.36 -3.69 -3.25
CA LEU A 103 13.00 -3.12 -3.35
C LEU A 103 13.01 -1.62 -3.60
N MET A 104 14.15 -0.98 -3.34
CA MET A 104 14.33 0.47 -3.40
C MET A 104 15.68 0.83 -4.01
N THR A 105 15.76 1.98 -4.67
CA THR A 105 17.03 2.55 -5.13
C THR A 105 17.78 3.22 -3.98
N PRO A 106 19.10 3.46 -4.12
CA PRO A 106 19.87 4.26 -3.15
C PRO A 106 19.33 5.69 -2.95
N THR A 107 18.51 6.16 -3.88
CA THR A 107 17.81 7.46 -3.83
C THR A 107 16.40 7.36 -3.23
N PHE A 108 16.11 6.28 -2.50
CA PHE A 108 14.83 5.99 -1.87
C PHE A 108 13.61 5.88 -2.82
N ASN A 109 13.86 5.67 -4.12
CA ASN A 109 12.77 5.46 -5.08
C ASN A 109 12.38 3.99 -5.14
N LEU A 110 11.08 3.73 -5.10
CA LEU A 110 10.53 2.37 -5.14
C LEU A 110 10.75 1.69 -6.49
N LYS A 111 11.32 0.49 -6.48
CA LYS A 111 11.48 -0.34 -7.67
C LYS A 111 10.20 -1.13 -7.92
N ARG A 112 9.17 -0.50 -8.50
CA ARG A 112 7.85 -1.10 -8.73
C ARG A 112 7.87 -2.51 -9.37
N PRO A 113 8.69 -2.79 -10.42
CA PRO A 113 8.74 -4.14 -10.99
C PRO A 113 9.27 -5.19 -10.02
N GLN A 114 10.23 -4.82 -9.18
CA GLN A 114 10.83 -5.72 -8.19
C GLN A 114 9.92 -5.90 -6.98
N LEU A 115 9.26 -4.83 -6.53
CA LEU A 115 8.20 -4.88 -5.52
C LEU A 115 7.06 -5.82 -5.97
N LEU A 116 6.62 -5.71 -7.23
CA LEU A 116 5.60 -6.61 -7.76
C LEU A 116 6.07 -8.06 -7.78
N LYS A 117 7.33 -8.31 -8.11
CA LYS A 117 7.90 -9.67 -8.08
C LYS A 117 7.99 -10.23 -6.67
N TYR A 118 8.39 -9.40 -5.69
CA TYR A 118 8.56 -9.82 -4.30
C TYR A 118 7.23 -9.99 -3.56
N TYR A 119 6.31 -9.04 -3.73
CA TYR A 119 5.00 -9.02 -3.10
C TYR A 119 3.91 -9.68 -3.95
N LYS A 120 4.27 -10.42 -5.00
CA LYS A 120 3.32 -11.01 -5.94
C LYS A 120 2.25 -11.82 -5.20
N ASP A 121 2.67 -12.77 -4.38
CA ASP A 121 1.76 -13.64 -3.61
C ASP A 121 0.89 -12.83 -2.63
N ARG A 122 1.44 -11.77 -2.03
CA ARG A 122 0.71 -10.89 -1.10
C ARG A 122 -0.35 -10.08 -1.83
N VAL A 123 0.00 -9.48 -2.95
CA VAL A 123 -0.89 -8.71 -3.82
C VAL A 123 -2.02 -9.59 -4.34
N GLU A 124 -1.70 -10.80 -4.85
CA GLU A 124 -2.70 -11.77 -5.30
C GLU A 124 -3.63 -12.18 -4.15
N LYS A 125 -3.08 -12.41 -2.95
CA LYS A 125 -3.89 -12.69 -1.76
C LYS A 125 -4.81 -11.52 -1.42
N LEU A 126 -4.33 -10.28 -1.42
CA LEU A 126 -5.15 -9.09 -1.15
C LEU A 126 -6.29 -8.97 -2.15
N TYR A 127 -6.03 -9.21 -3.44
CA TYR A 127 -7.07 -9.23 -4.47
C TYR A 127 -8.10 -10.32 -4.21
N SER A 128 -7.66 -11.51 -3.83
CA SER A 128 -8.55 -12.64 -3.48
C SER A 128 -9.42 -12.34 -2.26
N GLU A 129 -8.82 -11.80 -1.19
CA GLU A 129 -9.52 -11.40 0.04
C GLU A 129 -10.53 -10.28 -0.23
N ALA A 130 -10.15 -9.27 -1.04
CA ALA A 130 -11.01 -8.15 -1.41
C ALA A 130 -12.21 -8.53 -2.31
N LYS A 131 -12.09 -9.62 -3.07
CA LYS A 131 -13.18 -10.19 -3.87
C LYS A 131 -14.21 -10.95 -3.04
N GLY A 132 -13.95 -11.20 -1.76
CA GLY A 132 -14.87 -11.95 -0.90
C GLY A 132 -14.63 -13.46 -0.94
N GLY A 133 -13.38 -13.90 -1.18
CA GLY A 133 -12.97 -15.27 -0.96
C GLY A 133 -13.07 -15.63 0.53
N LYS A 134 -14.26 -16.05 0.95
CA LYS A 134 -14.44 -16.88 2.13
C LYS A 134 -13.61 -18.15 1.93
N VAL A 135 -12.63 -18.38 2.80
CA VAL A 135 -12.38 -19.75 3.26
C VAL A 135 -13.18 -19.93 4.55
#